data_AF-A0A502IKT0-F1
#
_entry.id   AF-A0A502IKT0-F1
#
_cell.length_a   1.000
_cell.length_b   1.000
_cell.length_c   1.000
_cell.angle_alpha   90.00
_cell.angle_beta   90.00
_cell.angle_gamma   90.00
#
_symmetry.space_group_name_H-M   'P 1'
#
loop_
_entity.id
_entity.type
_entity.pdbx_description
1 polymer ?
#
loop_
_entity_poly.entity_id
_entity_poly.type
_entity_poly.pdbx_seq_one_letter_code
_entity_poly.pdbx_strand_id
1 'polypeptide(L)'
;MSAPAPITAQLTPSSDKKPVEATVEDFQVTDIPGVMTKMGWKESARIMQRWLDGAPFVMSSSEKLGRLAVDKIAQEKLFDDLNFDWLTTASPHTGQVIKELIGKVTNPSQYNELIGRQKGLTQLAPGLLQFMTCMRSLGVLDEANQDLVKGTYDYSALSARALESVTQYNFRPIGTSTSEKKNNPLDDVYGTLGGFVVKFAVTKFSTTPKTKKMAATLHIEEIGCYIRDTYEFLNEGGDDQLLGYWNHDGVVKPSVYAYFTAPKTYEVDGKVYFKVTNDSYNQYRQKYGKGGDLFVYSTVKKVPVSIHHRFTADDFSEFSQRSVKPKVAP
;
A
#
# COMPACT_ATOMS: atom_id res chain seq x y z
N MET A 1 -33.91 -14.72 -15.89
CA MET A 1 -34.71 -13.51 -16.11
C MET A 1 -35.83 -13.47 -15.09
N SER A 2 -35.79 -12.48 -14.20
CA SER A 2 -36.94 -11.83 -13.54
C SER A 2 -36.40 -10.47 -13.06
N ALA A 3 -37.00 -9.37 -13.52
CA ALA A 3 -36.65 -8.01 -13.10
C ALA A 3 -36.97 -7.81 -11.61
N PRO A 4 -36.27 -6.93 -10.88
CA PRO A 4 -36.65 -6.57 -9.51
C PRO A 4 -38.04 -5.91 -9.53
N ALA A 5 -38.92 -6.34 -8.64
CA ALA A 5 -40.20 -5.68 -8.44
C ALA A 5 -39.98 -4.32 -7.77
N PRO A 6 -40.58 -3.22 -8.28
CA PRO A 6 -40.53 -1.94 -7.60
C PRO A 6 -41.26 -2.02 -6.26
N ILE A 7 -40.60 -1.60 -5.17
CA ILE A 7 -41.26 -1.45 -3.87
C ILE A 7 -42.01 -0.12 -3.89
N THR A 8 -43.33 -0.18 -3.99
CA THR A 8 -44.20 0.99 -3.90
C THR A 8 -44.49 1.31 -2.44
N ALA A 9 -43.97 2.43 -1.92
CA ALA A 9 -44.44 2.98 -0.66
C ALA A 9 -45.76 3.72 -0.91
N GLN A 10 -46.88 3.22 -0.37
CA GLN A 10 -48.13 3.99 -0.35
C GLN A 10 -48.07 5.03 0.77
N LEU A 11 -47.72 6.26 0.41
CA LEU A 11 -48.02 7.42 1.24
C LEU A 11 -49.36 8.00 0.77
N THR A 12 -50.34 8.02 1.67
CA THR A 12 -51.65 8.64 1.40
C THR A 12 -51.48 10.15 1.25
N PRO A 13 -51.81 10.77 0.09
CA PRO A 13 -51.74 12.22 -0.04
C PRO A 13 -53.03 12.87 0.48
N SER A 14 -52.85 13.93 1.26
CA SER A 14 -53.85 14.99 1.39
C SER A 14 -53.84 15.80 0.08
N SER A 15 -54.91 15.65 -0.70
CA SER A 15 -55.31 16.40 -1.91
C SER A 15 -54.47 16.25 -3.20
N ASP A 16 -55.20 16.37 -4.31
CA ASP A 16 -54.85 16.15 -5.72
C ASP A 16 -53.44 16.58 -6.16
N LYS A 17 -52.51 15.62 -6.18
CA LYS A 17 -51.37 15.63 -7.09
C LYS A 17 -51.26 14.26 -7.74
N LYS A 18 -51.21 14.22 -9.08
CA LYS A 18 -50.86 13.00 -9.82
C LYS A 18 -49.61 12.39 -9.18
N PRO A 19 -49.60 11.09 -8.85
CA PRO A 19 -48.41 10.45 -8.34
C PRO A 19 -47.30 10.62 -9.39
N VAL A 20 -46.29 11.41 -9.03
CA VAL A 20 -45.04 11.41 -9.78
C VAL A 20 -44.36 10.11 -9.39
N GLU A 21 -44.21 9.19 -10.33
CA GLU A 21 -43.27 8.08 -10.19
C GLU A 21 -41.87 8.70 -10.08
N ALA A 22 -41.45 8.98 -8.85
CA ALA A 22 -40.06 9.27 -8.58
C ALA A 22 -39.33 7.93 -8.60
N THR A 23 -38.59 7.65 -9.67
CA THR A 23 -37.54 6.65 -9.65
C THR A 23 -36.58 7.04 -8.54
N VAL A 24 -36.65 6.34 -7.40
CA VAL A 24 -35.56 6.37 -6.42
C VAL A 24 -34.39 5.71 -7.13
N GLU A 25 -33.50 6.51 -7.72
CA GLU A 25 -32.21 6.01 -8.19
C GLU A 25 -31.47 5.49 -6.95
N ASP A 26 -31.58 4.19 -6.69
CA ASP A 26 -30.88 3.51 -5.61
C ASP A 26 -29.41 3.43 -5.99
N PHE A 27 -28.58 4.28 -5.36
CA PHE A 27 -27.15 4.36 -5.64
C PHE A 27 -26.46 3.01 -5.39
N GLN A 28 -25.79 2.45 -6.39
CA GLN A 28 -25.12 1.16 -6.33
C GLN A 28 -23.58 1.32 -6.31
N VAL A 29 -22.88 0.29 -5.84
CA VAL A 29 -21.40 0.25 -5.91
C VAL A 29 -20.86 0.34 -7.33
N THR A 30 -21.65 -0.02 -8.34
CA THR A 30 -21.29 0.13 -9.75
C THR A 30 -21.28 1.57 -10.24
N ASP A 31 -21.91 2.50 -9.52
CA ASP A 31 -21.95 3.92 -9.87
C ASP A 31 -20.70 4.66 -9.37
N ILE A 32 -20.01 4.09 -8.36
CA ILE A 32 -18.85 4.68 -7.68
C ILE A 32 -17.70 5.01 -8.65
N PRO A 33 -17.27 4.15 -9.59
CA PRO A 33 -16.23 4.52 -10.56
C PRO A 33 -16.58 5.77 -11.39
N GLY A 34 -17.87 5.93 -11.76
CA GLY A 34 -18.36 7.11 -12.47
C GLY A 34 -18.28 8.37 -11.61
N VAL A 35 -18.65 8.26 -10.33
CA VAL A 35 -18.53 9.35 -9.35
C VAL A 35 -17.06 9.73 -9.12
N MET A 36 -16.19 8.75 -8.89
CA MET A 36 -14.75 8.96 -8.75
C MET A 36 -14.16 9.69 -9.98
N THR A 37 -14.57 9.29 -11.18
CA THR A 37 -14.18 9.97 -12.43
C THR A 37 -14.63 11.43 -12.45
N LYS A 38 -15.88 11.73 -12.05
CA LYS A 38 -16.42 13.09 -11.94
C LYS A 38 -15.65 13.95 -10.92
N MET A 39 -15.15 13.33 -9.85
CA MET A 39 -14.30 13.97 -8.84
C MET A 39 -12.83 14.13 -9.28
N GLY A 40 -12.45 13.62 -10.45
CA GLY A 40 -11.08 13.62 -10.94
C GLY A 40 -10.18 12.54 -10.31
N TRP A 41 -10.76 11.56 -9.60
CA TRP A 41 -10.04 10.46 -8.96
C TRP A 41 -9.80 9.32 -9.96
N LYS A 42 -8.77 9.49 -10.79
CA LYS A 42 -8.50 8.63 -11.95
C LYS A 42 -8.06 7.23 -11.55
N GLU A 43 -7.06 7.10 -10.68
CA GLU A 43 -6.55 5.79 -10.30
C GLU A 43 -7.54 5.05 -9.39
N SER A 44 -8.27 5.80 -8.55
CA SER A 44 -9.32 5.26 -7.69
C SER A 44 -10.45 4.67 -8.54
N ALA A 45 -10.91 5.40 -9.57
CA ALA A 45 -11.91 4.88 -10.50
C ALA A 45 -11.39 3.65 -11.26
N ARG A 46 -10.12 3.69 -11.70
CA ARG A 46 -9.50 2.60 -12.47
C ARG A 46 -9.40 1.30 -11.67
N ILE A 47 -8.89 1.37 -10.43
CA ILE A 47 -8.76 0.17 -9.59
C ILE A 47 -10.12 -0.37 -9.15
N MET A 48 -11.08 0.52 -8.85
CA MET A 48 -12.44 0.13 -8.50
C MET A 48 -13.13 -0.60 -9.67
N GLN A 49 -13.04 -0.04 -10.87
CA GLN A 49 -13.58 -0.67 -12.08
C GLN A 49 -12.89 -2.02 -12.34
N ARG A 50 -11.57 -2.08 -12.18
CA ARG A 50 -10.79 -3.31 -12.33
C ARG A 50 -11.19 -4.40 -11.31
N TRP A 51 -11.54 -4.01 -10.09
CA TRP A 51 -12.07 -4.92 -9.08
C TRP A 51 -13.46 -5.43 -9.50
N LEU A 52 -14.38 -4.52 -9.87
CA LEU A 52 -15.76 -4.84 -10.28
C LEU A 52 -15.80 -5.79 -11.49
N ASP A 53 -14.93 -5.57 -12.48
CA ASP A 53 -14.86 -6.40 -13.68
C ASP A 53 -14.10 -7.72 -13.47
N GLY A 54 -13.35 -7.85 -12.38
CA GLY A 54 -12.52 -8.99 -12.08
C GLY A 54 -13.29 -10.29 -11.86
N ALA A 55 -12.66 -11.41 -12.19
CA ALA A 55 -13.14 -12.73 -11.78
C ALA A 55 -13.27 -12.78 -10.24
N PRO A 56 -14.25 -13.53 -9.71
CA PRO A 56 -14.53 -13.52 -8.28
C PRO A 56 -13.35 -14.14 -7.53
N PHE A 57 -12.72 -13.33 -6.69
CA PHE A 57 -11.59 -13.74 -5.88
C PHE A 57 -11.63 -12.99 -4.55
N VAL A 58 -11.52 -13.76 -3.46
CA VAL A 58 -11.46 -13.26 -2.10
C VAL A 58 -10.06 -13.55 -1.57
N MET A 59 -9.36 -12.50 -1.14
CA MET A 59 -8.04 -12.61 -0.58
C MET A 59 -8.11 -13.25 0.82
N SER A 60 -7.20 -14.18 1.11
CA SER A 60 -7.03 -14.72 2.46
C SER A 60 -6.28 -13.74 3.37
N SER A 61 -6.46 -13.83 4.68
CA SER A 61 -5.69 -13.03 5.63
C SER A 61 -4.17 -13.24 5.51
N SER A 62 -3.72 -14.43 5.10
CA SER A 62 -2.28 -14.68 4.85
C SER A 62 -1.76 -13.90 3.64
N GLU A 63 -2.55 -13.82 2.57
CA GLU A 63 -2.24 -13.02 1.37
C GLU A 63 -2.23 -11.52 1.70
N LYS A 64 -3.24 -11.03 2.43
CA LYS A 64 -3.34 -9.63 2.86
C LYS A 64 -2.11 -9.21 3.68
N LEU A 65 -1.76 -10.01 4.67
CA LEU A 65 -0.59 -9.80 5.53
C LEU A 65 0.76 -9.97 4.80
N GLY A 66 0.77 -10.27 3.50
CA GLY A 66 2.00 -10.37 2.70
C GLY A 66 2.85 -11.58 3.04
N ARG A 67 2.20 -12.65 3.51
CA ARG A 67 2.87 -13.93 3.79
C ARG A 67 2.91 -14.85 2.57
N LEU A 68 2.20 -14.49 1.49
CA LEU A 68 2.33 -15.19 0.22
C LEU A 68 3.59 -14.70 -0.51
N ALA A 69 4.41 -15.63 -0.95
CA ALA A 69 5.58 -15.33 -1.77
C ALA A 69 5.15 -14.66 -3.08
N VAL A 70 5.87 -13.61 -3.47
CA VAL A 70 5.46 -12.70 -4.56
C VAL A 70 5.39 -13.39 -5.92
N ASP A 71 6.20 -14.44 -6.12
CA ASP A 71 6.23 -15.30 -7.30
C ASP A 71 4.99 -16.20 -7.46
N LYS A 72 4.22 -16.39 -6.38
CA LYS A 72 2.98 -17.17 -6.39
C LYS A 72 1.74 -16.34 -6.71
N ILE A 73 1.88 -15.02 -6.92
CA ILE A 73 0.77 -14.14 -7.27
C ILE A 73 0.57 -14.17 -8.79
N ALA A 74 -0.59 -14.67 -9.21
CA ALA A 74 -1.00 -14.74 -10.62
C ALA A 74 -1.30 -13.35 -11.20
N GLN A 75 -1.02 -13.14 -12.49
CA GLN A 75 -1.07 -11.82 -13.12
C GLN A 75 -2.47 -11.20 -13.11
N GLU A 76 -3.50 -12.03 -13.22
CA GLU A 76 -4.90 -11.62 -13.17
C GLU A 76 -5.34 -11.07 -11.80
N LYS A 77 -4.54 -11.30 -10.73
CA LYS A 77 -4.76 -10.75 -9.39
C LYS A 77 -3.93 -9.50 -9.12
N LEU A 78 -3.15 -9.04 -10.09
CA LEU A 78 -2.25 -7.89 -9.93
C LEU A 78 -2.85 -6.61 -10.50
N PHE A 79 -2.52 -5.54 -9.80
CA PHE A 79 -2.60 -4.16 -10.25
C PHE A 79 -1.21 -3.55 -10.04
N ASP A 80 -0.29 -3.82 -10.95
CA ASP A 80 1.16 -3.59 -10.80
C ASP A 80 1.73 -2.49 -11.72
N ASP A 81 0.85 -1.68 -12.31
CA ASP A 81 1.17 -0.59 -13.23
C ASP A 81 0.96 0.80 -12.62
N LEU A 82 0.64 0.90 -11.33
CA LEU A 82 0.40 2.17 -10.66
C LEU A 82 1.69 3.02 -10.70
N ASN A 83 1.62 4.24 -11.22
CA ASN A 83 2.80 5.11 -11.26
C ASN A 83 3.14 5.58 -9.83
N PHE A 84 4.36 5.37 -9.33
CA PHE A 84 4.73 5.86 -7.99
C PHE A 84 4.65 7.38 -7.90
N ASP A 85 5.04 8.09 -8.96
CA ASP A 85 5.08 9.55 -8.96
C ASP A 85 3.69 10.18 -8.92
N TRP A 86 2.64 9.42 -9.28
CA TRP A 86 1.25 9.86 -9.17
C TRP A 86 0.87 10.24 -7.72
N LEU A 87 1.47 9.59 -6.71
CA LEU A 87 1.28 9.96 -5.30
C LEU A 87 1.55 11.45 -5.03
N THR A 88 2.49 12.05 -5.76
CA THR A 88 2.89 13.45 -5.57
C THR A 88 2.05 14.44 -6.34
N THR A 89 1.39 14.00 -7.41
CA THR A 89 0.57 14.84 -8.28
C THR A 89 -0.91 14.75 -7.95
N ALA A 90 -1.37 13.62 -7.42
CA ALA A 90 -2.78 13.35 -7.19
C ALA A 90 -3.28 13.79 -5.81
N SER A 91 -2.37 14.05 -4.87
CA SER A 91 -2.68 14.50 -3.53
C SER A 91 -1.62 15.49 -3.04
N PRO A 92 -1.94 16.77 -2.78
CA PRO A 92 -0.98 17.70 -2.18
C PRO A 92 -0.50 17.23 -0.80
N HIS A 93 -1.43 16.68 0.00
CA HIS A 93 -1.13 16.16 1.33
C HIS A 93 -0.18 14.97 1.28
N THR A 94 -0.56 13.91 0.55
CA THR A 94 0.29 12.72 0.41
C THR A 94 1.59 13.08 -0.30
N GLY A 95 1.54 13.95 -1.30
CA GLY A 95 2.71 14.41 -2.02
C GLY A 95 3.75 15.09 -1.13
N GLN A 96 3.33 15.87 -0.13
CA GLN A 96 4.25 16.44 0.86
C GLN A 96 4.90 15.33 1.71
N VAL A 97 4.09 14.41 2.24
CA VAL A 97 4.60 13.29 3.06
C VAL A 97 5.62 12.45 2.28
N ILE A 98 5.32 12.14 1.01
CA ILE A 98 6.24 11.40 0.13
C ILE A 98 7.51 12.19 -0.14
N LYS A 99 7.43 13.50 -0.40
CA LYS A 99 8.63 14.34 -0.61
C LYS A 99 9.52 14.37 0.62
N GLU A 100 8.96 14.52 1.81
CA GLU A 100 9.70 14.48 3.08
C GLU A 100 10.36 13.11 3.28
N LEU A 101 9.64 12.03 2.99
CA LEU A 101 10.16 10.67 3.06
C LEU A 101 11.33 10.44 2.09
N ILE A 102 11.21 10.89 0.83
CA ILE A 102 12.31 10.84 -0.14
C ILE A 102 13.50 11.70 0.32
N GLY A 103 13.26 12.85 0.95
CA GLY A 103 14.33 13.66 1.55
C GLY A 103 15.12 12.92 2.65
N LYS A 104 14.48 12.03 3.41
CA LYS A 104 15.15 11.15 4.37
C LYS A 104 15.97 10.05 3.69
N VAL A 105 15.45 9.48 2.59
CA VAL A 105 16.16 8.48 1.77
C VAL A 105 17.48 9.06 1.25
N THR A 106 17.46 10.28 0.73
CA THR A 106 18.62 10.90 0.06
C THR A 106 19.73 11.38 1.00
N ASN A 107 19.54 11.33 2.32
CA ASN A 107 20.55 11.74 3.28
C ASN A 107 21.81 10.84 3.18
N PRO A 108 22.97 11.37 2.73
CA PRO A 108 24.19 10.60 2.42
C PRO A 108 25.01 10.30 3.67
N SER A 109 24.36 9.81 4.73
CA SER A 109 24.97 9.58 6.04
C SER A 109 25.00 8.10 6.37
N GLN A 110 26.10 7.64 6.97
CA GLN A 110 26.15 6.30 7.56
C GLN A 110 25.12 6.11 8.69
N TYR A 111 24.51 7.19 9.19
CA TYR A 111 23.41 7.21 10.16
C TYR A 111 22.06 7.53 9.49
N ASN A 112 21.90 7.21 8.20
CA ASN A 112 20.64 7.38 7.49
C ASN A 112 19.47 6.71 8.25
N GLU A 113 18.31 7.38 8.36
CA GLU A 113 17.20 6.88 9.17
C GLU A 113 16.65 5.53 8.69
N LEU A 114 16.79 5.22 7.40
CA LEU A 114 16.22 4.03 6.78
C LEU A 114 17.22 2.89 6.66
N ILE A 115 18.49 3.15 6.34
CA ILE A 115 19.51 2.11 6.11
C ILE A 115 20.81 2.36 6.88
N GLY A 116 20.75 3.20 7.91
CA GLY A 116 21.90 3.66 8.66
C GLY A 116 22.29 2.82 9.87
N ARG A 117 23.28 3.35 10.55
CA ARG A 117 23.59 3.08 11.94
C ARG A 117 22.65 3.84 12.87
N GLN A 118 22.51 3.35 14.09
CA GLN A 118 21.82 4.04 15.16
C GLN A 118 22.72 4.20 16.40
N LYS A 119 22.34 5.11 17.30
CA LYS A 119 23.00 5.28 18.60
C LYS A 119 22.20 4.51 19.65
N GLY A 120 22.88 3.81 20.56
CA GLY A 120 22.25 3.09 21.65
C GLY A 120 22.95 1.77 21.94
N LEU A 121 22.21 0.80 22.47
CA LEU A 121 22.72 -0.53 22.80
C LEU A 121 23.12 -1.37 21.58
N THR A 122 22.64 -1.00 20.40
CA THR A 122 22.94 -1.65 19.12
C THR A 122 23.28 -0.58 18.10
N GLN A 123 24.18 -0.89 17.16
CA GLN A 123 24.66 0.05 16.15
C GLN A 123 24.02 -0.15 14.78
N LEU A 124 23.49 -1.34 14.47
CA LEU A 124 22.78 -1.60 13.21
C LEU A 124 21.31 -1.19 13.36
N ALA A 125 20.86 -0.16 12.63
CA ALA A 125 19.43 0.12 12.57
C ALA A 125 18.70 -1.06 11.87
N PRO A 126 17.40 -1.27 12.12
CA PRO A 126 16.66 -2.39 11.54
C PRO A 126 16.80 -2.53 10.02
N GLY A 127 16.82 -1.42 9.28
CA GLY A 127 16.97 -1.47 7.83
C GLY A 127 18.38 -1.85 7.36
N LEU A 128 19.45 -1.44 8.07
CA LEU A 128 20.81 -1.91 7.75
C LEU A 128 20.97 -3.39 8.09
N LEU A 129 20.42 -3.84 9.23
CA LEU A 129 20.39 -5.25 9.62
C LEU A 129 19.67 -6.11 8.56
N GLN A 130 18.52 -5.64 8.08
CA GLN A 130 17.78 -6.32 7.02
C GLN A 130 18.57 -6.33 5.71
N PHE A 131 19.21 -5.22 5.33
CA PHE A 131 20.01 -5.19 4.11
C PHE A 131 21.24 -6.11 4.19
N MET A 132 21.89 -6.22 5.36
CA MET A 132 22.92 -7.24 5.60
C MET A 132 22.38 -8.66 5.44
N THR A 133 21.12 -8.91 5.82
CA THR A 133 20.44 -10.20 5.58
C THR A 133 20.25 -10.45 4.08
N CYS A 134 19.87 -9.42 3.31
CA CYS A 134 19.83 -9.51 1.84
C CYS A 134 21.22 -9.82 1.27
N MET A 135 22.27 -9.12 1.71
CA MET A 135 23.65 -9.36 1.27
C MET A 135 24.14 -10.78 1.59
N ARG A 136 23.74 -11.35 2.74
CA ARG A 136 23.98 -12.77 3.06
C ARG A 136 23.32 -13.69 2.02
N SER A 137 22.04 -13.49 1.73
CA SER A 137 21.32 -14.29 0.72
C SER A 137 21.89 -14.16 -0.69
N LEU A 138 22.49 -13.00 -1.00
CA LEU A 138 23.19 -12.74 -2.27
C LEU A 138 24.62 -13.31 -2.32
N GLY A 139 25.14 -13.87 -1.22
CA GLY A 139 26.53 -14.34 -1.15
C GLY A 139 27.57 -13.22 -1.08
N VAL A 140 27.15 -11.99 -0.76
CA VAL A 140 28.03 -10.82 -0.66
C VAL A 140 28.66 -10.70 0.73
N LEU A 141 27.97 -11.20 1.76
CA LEU A 141 28.44 -11.15 3.14
C LEU A 141 29.30 -12.38 3.48
N ASP A 142 30.58 -12.18 3.77
CA ASP A 142 31.47 -13.23 4.27
C ASP A 142 31.51 -13.18 5.80
N GLU A 143 30.57 -13.89 6.43
CA GLU A 143 30.43 -13.89 7.88
C GLU A 143 31.59 -14.61 8.59
N ALA A 144 32.16 -15.64 7.96
CA ALA A 144 33.24 -16.42 8.54
C ALA A 144 34.50 -15.56 8.71
N ASN A 145 34.79 -14.72 7.71
CA ASN A 145 35.93 -13.81 7.76
C ASN A 145 35.56 -12.41 8.26
N GLN A 146 34.30 -12.13 8.60
CA GLN A 146 33.82 -10.77 8.94
C GLN A 146 34.24 -9.76 7.86
N ASP A 147 33.81 -10.01 6.63
CA ASP A 147 34.19 -9.25 5.44
C ASP A 147 33.07 -9.18 4.39
N LEU A 148 33.33 -8.53 3.26
CA LEU A 148 32.46 -8.46 2.09
C LEU A 148 33.16 -8.98 0.83
N VAL A 149 32.42 -9.71 0.01
CA VAL A 149 32.88 -10.14 -1.32
C VAL A 149 32.87 -8.93 -2.26
N LYS A 150 34.03 -8.59 -2.83
CA LYS A 150 34.18 -7.48 -3.78
C LYS A 150 33.19 -7.60 -4.94
N GLY A 151 32.46 -6.53 -5.24
CA GLY A 151 31.58 -6.52 -6.41
C GLY A 151 30.80 -5.23 -6.59
N THR A 152 30.16 -5.12 -7.75
CA THR A 152 29.18 -4.09 -8.11
C THR A 152 27.89 -4.80 -8.51
N TYR A 153 26.76 -4.34 -7.99
CA TYR A 153 25.47 -5.01 -8.12
C TYR A 153 24.44 -4.00 -8.61
N ASP A 154 23.78 -4.30 -9.75
CA ASP A 154 22.75 -3.46 -10.35
C ASP A 154 21.45 -4.27 -10.53
N TYR A 155 20.46 -3.91 -9.71
CA TYR A 155 19.10 -4.44 -9.70
C TYR A 155 18.08 -3.39 -10.16
N SER A 156 18.52 -2.28 -10.75
CA SER A 156 17.64 -1.16 -11.12
C SER A 156 16.62 -1.52 -12.21
N ALA A 157 16.81 -2.61 -12.93
CA ALA A 157 15.84 -3.12 -13.91
C ALA A 157 14.74 -4.00 -13.28
N LEU A 158 14.87 -4.38 -12.01
CA LEU A 158 13.90 -5.24 -11.33
C LEU A 158 12.59 -4.47 -11.03
N SER A 159 11.47 -5.20 -11.13
CA SER A 159 10.16 -4.71 -10.69
C SER A 159 10.09 -4.60 -9.16
N ALA A 160 9.10 -3.85 -8.65
CA ALA A 160 8.82 -3.74 -7.22
C ALA A 160 8.70 -5.13 -6.55
N ARG A 161 8.00 -6.04 -7.21
CA ARG A 161 7.80 -7.44 -6.82
C ARG A 161 9.12 -8.22 -6.70
N ALA A 162 9.99 -8.08 -7.70
CA ALA A 162 11.29 -8.75 -7.67
C ALA A 162 12.19 -8.15 -6.58
N LEU A 163 12.21 -6.81 -6.43
CA LEU A 163 12.96 -6.14 -5.37
C LEU A 163 12.52 -6.55 -3.97
N GLU A 164 11.23 -6.80 -3.77
CA GLU A 164 10.67 -7.30 -2.50
C GLU A 164 11.33 -8.60 -2.04
N SER A 165 11.71 -9.47 -2.97
CA SER A 165 12.32 -10.76 -2.67
C SER A 165 13.85 -10.72 -2.58
N VAL A 166 14.49 -9.66 -3.11
CA VAL A 166 15.96 -9.62 -3.27
C VAL A 166 16.61 -8.63 -2.32
N THR A 167 16.22 -7.34 -2.35
CA THR A 167 16.95 -6.25 -1.67
C THR A 167 16.07 -5.31 -0.85
N GLN A 168 14.79 -5.65 -0.63
CA GLN A 168 13.92 -4.88 0.26
C GLN A 168 14.46 -4.90 1.69
N TYR A 169 14.65 -3.69 2.24
CA TYR A 169 15.32 -3.53 3.54
C TYR A 169 14.51 -2.73 4.55
N ASN A 170 13.60 -1.86 4.10
CA ASN A 170 12.78 -1.06 5.01
C ASN A 170 11.39 -0.77 4.41
N PHE A 171 10.47 -0.33 5.26
CA PHE A 171 9.15 0.13 4.87
C PHE A 171 8.65 1.24 5.81
N ARG A 172 7.76 2.09 5.31
CA ARG A 172 7.09 3.15 6.07
C ARG A 172 5.59 3.12 5.78
N PRO A 173 4.74 2.92 6.80
CA PRO A 173 3.31 3.08 6.64
C PRO A 173 2.94 4.56 6.50
N ILE A 174 1.92 4.84 5.70
CA ILE A 174 1.41 6.18 5.39
C ILE A 174 -0.10 6.17 5.58
N GLY A 175 -0.65 7.12 6.34
CA GLY A 175 -2.11 7.22 6.49
C GLY A 175 -2.74 6.11 7.33
N THR A 176 -1.95 5.37 8.13
CA THR A 176 -2.44 4.17 8.84
C THR A 176 -2.85 4.45 10.28
N SER A 177 -2.28 5.47 10.94
CA SER A 177 -2.64 5.81 12.32
C SER A 177 -4.00 6.50 12.40
N THR A 178 -4.64 6.46 13.57
CA THR A 178 -5.96 7.09 13.78
C THR A 178 -5.95 8.59 13.48
N SER A 179 -4.89 9.30 13.86
CA SER A 179 -4.73 10.74 13.59
C SER A 179 -4.55 11.02 12.10
N GLU A 180 -3.73 10.23 11.40
CA GLU A 180 -3.54 10.39 9.97
C GLU A 180 -4.83 10.07 9.19
N LYS A 181 -5.53 8.97 9.50
CA LYS A 181 -6.81 8.61 8.85
C LYS A 181 -7.86 9.72 8.96
N LYS A 182 -7.92 10.38 10.12
CA LYS A 182 -8.84 11.50 10.36
C LYS A 182 -8.52 12.70 9.48
N ASN A 183 -7.23 13.02 9.32
CA ASN A 183 -6.77 14.21 8.60
C ASN A 183 -6.51 13.95 7.10
N ASN A 184 -6.48 12.68 6.67
CA ASN A 184 -6.24 12.32 5.28
C ASN A 184 -7.39 12.87 4.41
N PRO A 185 -7.12 13.72 3.40
CA PRO A 185 -8.17 14.20 2.51
C PRO A 185 -8.86 13.05 1.78
N LEU A 186 -10.12 13.26 1.40
CA LEU A 186 -10.78 12.43 0.40
C LEU A 186 -10.25 12.88 -0.97
N ASP A 187 -9.32 12.11 -1.52
CA ASP A 187 -8.72 12.34 -2.84
C ASP A 187 -8.44 11.02 -3.57
N ASP A 188 -7.86 11.12 -4.76
CA ASP A 188 -7.55 9.97 -5.63
C ASP A 188 -6.62 8.96 -4.92
N VAL A 189 -5.67 9.45 -4.12
CA VAL A 189 -4.75 8.59 -3.36
C VAL A 189 -5.49 7.84 -2.27
N TYR A 190 -6.33 8.53 -1.50
CA TYR A 190 -7.15 7.90 -0.48
C TYR A 190 -8.12 6.87 -1.07
N GLY A 191 -8.78 7.18 -2.19
CA GLY A 191 -9.71 6.26 -2.84
C GLY A 191 -9.05 5.01 -3.43
N THR A 192 -7.79 5.12 -3.84
CA THR A 192 -7.01 4.00 -4.41
C THR A 192 -6.37 3.12 -3.34
N LEU A 193 -5.83 3.73 -2.27
CA LEU A 193 -4.92 3.06 -1.34
C LEU A 193 -5.36 3.16 0.14
N GLY A 194 -6.24 4.10 0.48
CA GLY A 194 -6.59 4.38 1.88
C GLY A 194 -5.35 4.75 2.72
N GLY A 195 -4.92 3.81 3.56
CA GLY A 195 -3.62 3.86 4.24
C GLY A 195 -2.74 2.73 3.73
N PHE A 196 -1.49 3.04 3.35
CA PHE A 196 -0.65 2.17 2.55
C PHE A 196 0.78 2.09 3.08
N VAL A 197 1.62 1.29 2.43
CA VAL A 197 3.03 1.13 2.79
C VAL A 197 3.93 1.48 1.61
N VAL A 198 4.89 2.38 1.86
CA VAL A 198 6.04 2.60 0.98
C VAL A 198 7.16 1.67 1.41
N LYS A 199 7.67 0.87 0.48
CA LYS A 199 8.81 -0.02 0.67
C LYS A 199 10.06 0.54 0.01
N PHE A 200 11.20 0.17 0.58
CA PHE A 200 12.53 0.59 0.15
C PHE A 200 13.40 -0.62 -0.15
N ALA A 201 14.07 -0.60 -1.29
CA ALA A 201 15.03 -1.61 -1.70
C ALA A 201 16.31 -0.94 -2.22
N VAL A 202 17.47 -1.54 -1.97
CA VAL A 202 18.71 -1.08 -2.60
C VAL A 202 18.73 -1.60 -4.03
N THR A 203 18.81 -0.71 -5.01
CA THR A 203 18.82 -1.09 -6.44
C THR A 203 20.21 -1.04 -7.03
N LYS A 204 21.12 -0.21 -6.52
CA LYS A 204 22.54 -0.23 -6.93
C LYS A 204 23.46 -0.06 -5.74
N PHE A 205 24.47 -0.92 -5.66
CA PHE A 205 25.52 -0.81 -4.65
C PHE A 205 26.81 -1.50 -5.08
N SER A 206 27.90 -1.12 -4.42
CA SER A 206 29.20 -1.74 -4.56
C SER A 206 29.83 -2.03 -3.21
N THR A 207 30.72 -3.02 -3.18
CA THR A 207 31.39 -3.49 -1.96
C THR A 207 32.88 -3.66 -2.20
N THR A 208 33.66 -3.36 -1.16
CA THR A 208 35.10 -3.57 -1.14
C THR A 208 35.48 -4.35 0.12
N PRO A 209 36.29 -5.42 -0.01
CA PRO A 209 36.74 -6.21 1.13
C PRO A 209 37.69 -5.41 2.01
N LYS A 210 37.83 -5.82 3.26
CA LYS A 210 38.79 -5.23 4.19
C LYS A 210 40.22 -5.49 3.73
N THR A 211 41.09 -4.56 4.09
CA THR A 211 42.54 -4.72 3.95
C THR A 211 43.19 -4.55 5.32
N LYS A 212 44.51 -4.73 5.42
CA LYS A 212 45.25 -4.47 6.67
C LYS A 212 45.03 -3.07 7.24
N LYS A 213 44.65 -2.09 6.42
CA LYS A 213 44.50 -0.68 6.81
C LYS A 213 43.08 -0.15 6.70
N MET A 214 42.15 -0.90 6.12
CA MET A 214 40.80 -0.42 5.82
C MET A 214 39.76 -1.49 6.17
N ALA A 215 38.69 -1.07 6.83
CA ALA A 215 37.50 -1.90 7.02
C ALA A 215 36.84 -2.26 5.68
N ALA A 216 36.03 -3.31 5.67
CA ALA A 216 35.15 -3.63 4.56
C ALA A 216 34.16 -2.48 4.35
N THR A 217 33.85 -2.14 3.10
CA THR A 217 32.98 -1.01 2.80
C THR A 217 31.83 -1.40 1.88
N LEU A 218 30.66 -0.85 2.16
CA LEU A 218 29.48 -0.86 1.29
C LEU A 218 29.21 0.58 0.86
N HIS A 219 29.06 0.79 -0.44
CA HIS A 219 28.60 2.04 -1.04
C HIS A 219 27.27 1.80 -1.73
N ILE A 220 26.21 2.45 -1.24
CA ILE A 220 24.88 2.42 -1.83
C ILE A 220 24.75 3.63 -2.76
N GLU A 221 24.38 3.36 -4.01
CA GLU A 221 24.36 4.33 -5.11
C GLU A 221 22.93 4.68 -5.55
N GLU A 222 21.98 3.75 -5.37
CA GLU A 222 20.57 3.96 -5.73
C GLU A 222 19.65 3.17 -4.80
N ILE A 223 18.56 3.82 -4.38
CA ILE A 223 17.46 3.22 -3.63
C ILE A 223 16.20 3.28 -4.49
N GLY A 224 15.49 2.16 -4.58
CA GLY A 224 14.16 2.06 -5.16
C GLY A 224 13.09 2.24 -4.09
N CYS A 225 12.12 3.10 -4.35
CA CYS A 225 10.91 3.30 -3.56
C CYS A 225 9.69 2.79 -4.34
N TYR A 226 8.83 2.01 -3.71
CA TYR A 226 7.62 1.48 -4.35
C TYR A 226 6.51 1.23 -3.33
N ILE A 227 5.28 1.09 -3.81
CA ILE A 227 4.11 0.74 -2.99
C ILE A 227 3.88 -0.76 -3.09
N ARG A 228 3.48 -1.38 -1.97
CA ARG A 228 2.85 -2.70 -1.94
C ARG A 228 1.62 -2.61 -1.06
N ASP A 229 0.46 -2.92 -1.62
CA ASP A 229 -0.82 -2.86 -0.93
C ASP A 229 -1.79 -3.94 -1.44
N THR A 230 -3.02 -3.93 -0.92
CA THR A 230 -4.11 -4.79 -1.33
C THR A 230 -5.39 -4.00 -1.51
N TYR A 231 -6.14 -4.27 -2.57
CA TYR A 231 -7.46 -3.68 -2.81
C TYR A 231 -8.53 -4.74 -2.60
N GLU A 232 -9.19 -4.69 -1.45
CA GLU A 232 -10.03 -5.75 -0.93
C GLU A 232 -11.16 -5.20 -0.07
N PHE A 233 -12.21 -6.02 0.11
CA PHE A 233 -13.39 -5.67 0.91
C PHE A 233 -13.74 -6.80 1.90
N LEU A 234 -12.78 -7.14 2.76
CA LEU A 234 -12.87 -8.18 3.77
C LEU A 234 -13.39 -7.64 5.11
N ASN A 235 -14.30 -8.37 5.74
CA ASN A 235 -14.78 -8.07 7.11
C ASN A 235 -13.85 -8.71 8.15
N GLU A 236 -12.58 -8.28 8.16
CA GLU A 236 -11.61 -8.78 9.14
C GLU A 236 -12.01 -8.39 10.57
N GLY A 237 -12.01 -9.37 11.48
CA GLY A 237 -12.50 -9.17 12.86
C GLY A 237 -14.01 -9.25 13.01
N GLY A 238 -14.75 -9.49 11.91
CA GLY A 238 -16.21 -9.67 11.91
C GLY A 238 -17.01 -8.38 11.68
N ASP A 239 -16.35 -7.23 11.56
CA ASP A 239 -17.00 -5.94 11.36
C ASP A 239 -17.12 -5.59 9.87
N ASP A 240 -18.34 -5.22 9.45
CA ASP A 240 -18.60 -4.65 8.13
C ASP A 240 -18.10 -3.19 8.09
N GLN A 241 -16.94 -2.98 7.48
CA GLN A 241 -16.29 -1.68 7.48
C GLN A 241 -17.10 -0.65 6.67
N LEU A 242 -17.33 0.51 7.27
CA LEU A 242 -17.90 1.68 6.59
C LEU A 242 -16.88 2.34 5.66
N LEU A 243 -17.24 2.46 4.38
CA LEU A 243 -16.39 3.02 3.31
C LEU A 243 -16.82 4.42 2.87
N GLY A 244 -17.78 5.00 3.59
CA GLY A 244 -18.30 6.35 3.37
C GLY A 244 -19.76 6.37 2.98
N TYR A 245 -20.29 7.58 2.82
CA TYR A 245 -21.62 7.81 2.29
C TYR A 245 -21.48 8.43 0.91
N TRP A 246 -22.07 7.79 -0.09
CA TRP A 246 -21.89 8.10 -1.50
C TRP A 246 -23.20 8.51 -2.17
N ASN A 247 -23.11 9.38 -3.16
CA ASN A 247 -24.18 9.63 -4.13
C ASN A 247 -23.56 10.00 -5.48
N HIS A 248 -24.39 10.35 -6.46
CA HIS A 248 -23.95 10.75 -7.80
C HIS A 248 -23.11 12.05 -7.85
N ASP A 249 -22.96 12.76 -6.73
CA ASP A 249 -22.12 13.96 -6.62
C ASP A 249 -20.77 13.71 -5.95
N GLY A 250 -20.65 12.69 -5.12
CA GLY A 250 -19.39 12.39 -4.44
C GLY A 250 -19.53 11.50 -3.23
N VAL A 251 -18.53 11.60 -2.35
CA VAL A 251 -18.46 10.88 -1.08
C VAL A 251 -18.21 11.83 0.07
N VAL A 252 -18.82 11.53 1.22
CA VAL A 252 -18.58 12.26 2.47
C VAL A 252 -18.10 11.33 3.58
N LYS A 253 -17.18 11.86 4.41
CA LYS A 253 -16.82 11.22 5.69
C LYS A 253 -17.92 11.53 6.70
N PRO A 254 -18.54 10.52 7.32
CA PRO A 254 -19.57 10.76 8.33
C PRO A 254 -18.99 11.42 9.57
N SER A 255 -19.84 12.11 10.34
CA SER A 255 -19.48 12.52 11.70
C SER A 255 -19.14 11.31 12.57
N VAL A 256 -18.43 11.52 13.68
CA VAL A 256 -18.12 10.45 14.64
C VAL A 256 -19.39 9.73 15.11
N TYR A 257 -20.48 10.49 15.34
CA TYR A 257 -21.79 9.92 15.70
C TYR A 257 -22.37 9.02 14.60
N ALA A 258 -22.35 9.47 13.34
CA ALA A 258 -22.82 8.68 12.20
C ALA A 258 -21.89 7.50 11.88
N TYR A 259 -20.62 7.55 12.28
CA TYR A 259 -19.71 6.41 12.23
C TYR A 259 -20.13 5.33 13.23
N PHE A 260 -20.50 5.71 14.46
CA PHE A 260 -20.97 4.76 15.49
C PHE A 260 -22.37 4.19 15.21
N THR A 261 -23.28 5.01 14.67
CA THR A 261 -24.68 4.59 14.44
C THR A 261 -24.91 3.99 13.05
N ALA A 262 -24.00 4.24 12.09
CA ALA A 262 -24.02 3.73 10.72
C ALA A 262 -25.42 3.73 10.04
N PRO A 263 -26.16 4.87 10.03
CA PRO A 263 -27.46 4.96 9.39
C PRO A 263 -27.40 4.55 7.91
N LYS A 264 -28.55 4.17 7.32
CA LYS A 264 -28.59 3.78 5.89
C LYS A 264 -28.30 4.96 4.96
N THR A 265 -28.69 6.16 5.38
CA THR A 265 -28.51 7.40 4.64
C THR A 265 -27.89 8.48 5.53
N TYR A 266 -27.24 9.44 4.91
CA TYR A 266 -26.64 10.59 5.59
C TYR A 266 -26.91 11.85 4.79
N GLU A 267 -27.45 12.88 5.43
CA GLU A 267 -27.80 14.13 4.77
C GLU A 267 -26.74 15.20 5.05
N VAL A 268 -26.22 15.81 3.99
CA VAL A 268 -25.26 16.92 4.04
C VAL A 268 -25.68 17.95 3.01
N ASP A 269 -25.83 19.20 3.44
CA ASP A 269 -26.20 20.34 2.58
C ASP A 269 -27.45 20.07 1.72
N GLY A 270 -28.48 19.44 2.31
CA GLY A 270 -29.74 19.10 1.64
C GLY A 270 -29.62 17.97 0.60
N LYS A 271 -28.48 17.27 0.54
CA LYS A 271 -28.27 16.10 -0.32
C LYS A 271 -28.22 14.83 0.50
N VAL A 272 -28.90 13.80 0.00
CA VAL A 272 -28.88 12.46 0.59
C VAL A 272 -27.71 11.68 0.02
N TYR A 273 -26.96 11.03 0.90
CA TYR A 273 -25.90 10.08 0.57
C TYR A 273 -26.25 8.71 1.15
N PHE A 274 -25.81 7.66 0.46
CA PHE A 274 -26.11 6.26 0.76
C PHE A 274 -24.90 5.57 1.37
N LYS A 275 -25.14 4.77 2.42
CA LYS A 275 -24.09 4.04 3.10
C LYS A 275 -23.47 2.99 2.17
N VAL A 276 -22.14 3.03 2.03
CA VAL A 276 -21.36 2.00 1.35
C VAL A 276 -20.44 1.33 2.36
N THR A 277 -20.44 0.00 2.36
CA THR A 277 -19.64 -0.84 3.26
C THR A 277 -18.94 -1.96 2.48
N ASN A 278 -18.07 -2.72 3.15
CA ASN A 278 -17.50 -3.93 2.57
C ASN A 278 -18.58 -4.90 2.08
N ASP A 279 -19.67 -5.07 2.84
CA ASP A 279 -20.77 -5.93 2.44
C ASP A 279 -21.49 -5.45 1.18
N SER A 280 -21.45 -4.15 0.86
CA SER A 280 -21.97 -3.65 -0.41
C SER A 280 -21.22 -4.26 -1.61
N TYR A 281 -19.90 -4.43 -1.49
CA TYR A 281 -19.05 -5.08 -2.49
C TYR A 281 -19.18 -6.61 -2.44
N ASN A 282 -19.26 -7.22 -1.25
CA ASN A 282 -19.47 -8.66 -1.13
C ASN A 282 -20.82 -9.11 -1.73
N GLN A 283 -21.87 -8.30 -1.57
CA GLN A 283 -23.17 -8.53 -2.22
C GLN A 283 -23.07 -8.42 -3.73
N TYR A 284 -22.35 -7.43 -4.28
CA TYR A 284 -22.06 -7.35 -5.71
C TYR A 284 -21.39 -8.64 -6.20
N ARG A 285 -20.35 -9.10 -5.48
CA ARG A 285 -19.63 -10.32 -5.83
C ARG A 285 -20.51 -11.56 -5.86
N GLN A 286 -21.32 -11.75 -4.82
CA GLN A 286 -22.26 -12.86 -4.73
C GLN A 286 -23.32 -12.82 -5.84
N LYS A 287 -23.85 -11.63 -6.15
CA LYS A 287 -24.92 -11.45 -7.13
C LYS A 287 -24.46 -11.67 -8.56
N TYR A 288 -23.27 -11.18 -8.91
CA TYR A 288 -22.82 -11.13 -10.31
C TYR A 288 -21.71 -12.13 -10.63
N GLY A 289 -21.13 -12.81 -9.64
CA GLY A 289 -19.98 -13.69 -9.85
C GLY A 289 -18.76 -12.94 -10.40
N LYS A 290 -18.62 -11.66 -10.01
CA LYS A 290 -17.50 -10.76 -10.34
C LYS A 290 -16.97 -10.10 -9.06
N GLY A 291 -16.01 -9.19 -9.12
CA GLY A 291 -15.45 -8.58 -7.91
C GLY A 291 -14.27 -9.37 -7.37
N GLY A 292 -13.09 -9.08 -7.90
CA GLY A 292 -11.85 -9.78 -7.54
C GLY A 292 -10.89 -8.90 -6.78
N ASP A 293 -10.51 -9.31 -5.56
CA ASP A 293 -9.50 -8.61 -4.77
C ASP A 293 -8.16 -8.52 -5.53
N LEU A 294 -7.39 -7.47 -5.28
CA LEU A 294 -6.16 -7.20 -6.04
C LEU A 294 -4.97 -7.04 -5.11
N PHE A 295 -3.81 -7.52 -5.55
CA PHE A 295 -2.52 -7.10 -5.00
C PHE A 295 -2.03 -5.90 -5.79
N VAL A 296 -1.73 -4.82 -5.08
CA VAL A 296 -1.38 -3.53 -5.68
C VAL A 296 0.12 -3.32 -5.55
N TYR A 297 0.76 -3.03 -6.67
CA TYR A 297 2.15 -2.60 -6.72
C TYR A 297 2.26 -1.33 -7.56
N SER A 298 3.12 -0.42 -7.14
CA SER A 298 3.53 0.65 -8.03
C SER A 298 4.78 0.29 -8.82
N THR A 299 5.03 1.06 -9.87
CA THR A 299 6.35 1.21 -10.47
C THR A 299 7.39 1.65 -9.43
N VAL A 300 8.67 1.40 -9.71
CA VAL A 300 9.77 1.73 -8.80
C VAL A 300 10.27 3.15 -9.08
N LYS A 301 10.13 4.05 -8.11
CA LYS A 301 10.82 5.34 -8.13
C LYS A 301 12.29 5.13 -7.73
N LYS A 302 13.19 5.39 -8.66
CA LYS A 302 14.64 5.34 -8.43
C LYS A 302 15.12 6.64 -7.81
N VAL A 303 15.89 6.53 -6.75
CA VAL A 303 16.44 7.65 -5.99
C VAL A 303 17.95 7.49 -5.92
N PRO A 304 18.72 8.29 -6.68
CA PRO A 304 20.17 8.32 -6.57
C PRO A 304 20.60 8.76 -5.17
N VAL A 305 21.56 8.06 -4.58
CA VAL A 305 22.12 8.35 -3.26
C VAL A 305 23.63 8.10 -3.23
N SER A 306 24.29 8.48 -2.14
CA SER A 306 25.69 8.13 -1.90
C SER A 306 25.88 7.85 -0.41
N ILE A 307 25.47 6.66 0.03
CA ILE A 307 25.54 6.26 1.42
C ILE A 307 26.68 5.27 1.59
N HIS A 308 27.58 5.56 2.51
CA HIS A 308 28.78 4.75 2.77
C HIS A 308 28.70 4.12 4.15
N HIS A 309 28.88 2.80 4.20
CA HIS A 309 29.06 2.05 5.44
C HIS A 309 30.47 1.46 5.46
N ARG A 310 31.14 1.62 6.61
CA ARG A 310 32.40 0.92 6.91
C ARG A 310 32.09 -0.07 8.01
N PHE A 311 32.25 -1.37 7.77
CA PHE A 311 31.89 -2.40 8.74
C PHE A 311 33.07 -2.79 9.62
N THR A 312 32.87 -2.77 10.92
CA THR A 312 33.81 -3.23 11.94
C THR A 312 33.46 -4.65 12.39
N ALA A 313 34.37 -5.30 13.14
CA ALA A 313 34.09 -6.61 13.74
C ALA A 313 32.83 -6.59 14.62
N ASP A 314 32.53 -5.47 15.27
CA ASP A 314 31.32 -5.30 16.10
C ASP A 314 30.04 -5.34 15.26
N ASP A 315 30.05 -4.79 14.03
CA ASP A 315 28.90 -4.88 13.12
C ASP A 315 28.58 -6.33 12.76
N PHE A 316 29.60 -7.09 12.37
CA PHE A 316 29.43 -8.51 12.02
C PHE A 316 28.99 -9.33 13.23
N SER A 317 29.54 -9.05 14.40
CA SER A 317 29.19 -9.72 15.65
C SER A 317 27.73 -9.43 16.03
N GLU A 318 27.30 -8.17 15.97
CA GLU A 318 25.93 -7.76 16.22
C GLU A 318 24.96 -8.38 15.19
N PHE A 319 25.33 -8.36 13.90
CA PHE A 319 24.55 -9.00 12.84
C PHE A 319 24.37 -10.50 13.11
N SER A 320 25.44 -11.22 13.47
CA SER A 320 25.36 -12.64 13.80
C SER A 320 24.47 -12.93 15.01
N GLN A 321 24.37 -12.00 15.96
CA GLN A 321 23.51 -12.15 17.16
C GLN A 321 22.04 -11.86 16.87
N ARG A 322 21.76 -10.87 16.00
CA ARG A 322 20.41 -10.34 15.78
C ARG A 322 19.73 -10.88 14.52
N SER A 323 20.49 -11.38 13.56
CA SER A 323 19.91 -11.94 12.33
C SER A 323 19.31 -13.32 12.59
N VAL A 324 18.13 -13.56 12.02
CA VAL A 324 17.54 -14.90 12.02
C VAL A 324 18.39 -15.77 11.09
N LYS A 325 19.01 -16.83 11.63
CA LYS A 325 19.74 -17.79 10.79
C LYS A 325 18.73 -18.54 9.91
N PRO A 326 19.04 -18.77 8.62
CA PRO A 326 18.22 -19.67 7.80
C PRO A 326 18.05 -20.99 8.53
N LYS A 327 16.82 -21.53 8.58
CA LYS A 327 16.66 -22.92 9.01
C LYS A 327 17.46 -23.78 8.02
N VAL A 328 18.48 -24.46 8.52
CA VAL A 328 19.15 -25.51 7.75
C VAL A 328 18.07 -26.55 7.46
N ALA A 329 17.67 -26.68 6.20
CA ALA A 329 16.80 -27.78 5.79
C ALA A 329 17.60 -29.09 6.01
N PRO A 330 17.01 -30.12 6.65
CA PRO A 330 17.67 -31.41 6.82
C PRO A 330 18.00 -32.06 5.47
#